data_AF-A0AAD3DQ20-F1
#
_entry.id   AF-A0AAD3DQ20-F1
#
_cell.length_a   1.000
_cell.length_b   1.000
_cell.length_c   1.000
_cell.angle_alpha   90.00
_cell.angle_beta   90.00
_cell.angle_gamma   90.00
#
_symmetry.space_group_name_H-M   'P 1'
#
loop_
_entity.id
_entity.type
_entity.pdbx_description
1 polymer ?
#
loop_
_entity_poly.entity_id
_entity_poly.type
_entity_poly.pdbx_seq_one_letter_code
_entity_poly.pdbx_strand_id
1 'polypeptide(L)'
;MSGNPDDKPSSLAESIESFKIVAEQGLADAANAADALLKQTASQLVAGGSVVVGTVQEAADVTLQYAEEGKVYVDHGLAELKAVEDVVVSHLKQGIYLIQSNPDVSYPLLATGSILALPVTRRLLYRATIGRFRNPDNVLSTSEGKVEALRVKMSDFETEAKKLQERMVAAEEEYVRGKAKLKATRQELQRLAAVVGKSERTAAGVLEDLRTLKKVDKAVQLRAEAASQVSALKTQRTALQQYIYRIASKDV
;
A
#
# COMPACT_ATOMS: atom_id res chain seq x y z
N MET A 1 17.68 -46.50 -39.38
CA MET A 1 17.61 -45.03 -39.17
C MET A 1 17.56 -44.83 -37.67
N SER A 2 18.69 -44.44 -37.11
CA SER A 2 18.94 -44.29 -35.67
C SER A 2 18.29 -42.99 -35.19
N GLY A 3 17.39 -43.08 -34.20
CA GLY A 3 16.91 -41.94 -33.43
C GLY A 3 17.49 -42.02 -32.03
N ASN A 4 18.40 -41.12 -31.72
CA ASN A 4 18.97 -40.95 -30.39
C ASN A 4 18.05 -40.03 -29.56
N PRO A 5 17.59 -40.43 -28.36
CA PRO A 5 16.97 -39.51 -27.42
C PRO A 5 17.80 -39.47 -26.13
N ASP A 6 19.02 -38.94 -26.22
CA ASP A 6 19.63 -38.29 -25.06
C ASP A 6 19.10 -36.86 -24.98
N ASP A 7 19.03 -36.36 -23.74
CA ASP A 7 18.68 -34.99 -23.30
C ASP A 7 17.21 -34.70 -23.02
N LYS A 8 16.84 -34.92 -21.74
CA LYS A 8 16.12 -33.94 -20.91
C LYS A 8 16.03 -34.42 -19.45
N PRO A 9 16.89 -33.96 -18.53
CA PRO A 9 16.57 -33.99 -17.11
C PRO A 9 15.71 -32.76 -16.74
N SER A 10 14.56 -33.03 -16.12
CA SER A 10 13.96 -32.28 -15.01
C SER A 10 13.55 -30.80 -15.19
N SER A 11 12.26 -30.57 -15.45
CA SER A 11 11.58 -29.26 -15.31
C SER A 11 11.65 -28.65 -13.89
N LEU A 12 11.99 -29.46 -12.89
CA LEU A 12 12.19 -29.03 -11.51
C LEU A 12 13.62 -28.54 -11.24
N ALA A 13 14.64 -29.09 -11.91
CA ALA A 13 15.99 -28.55 -11.86
C ALA A 13 16.03 -27.16 -12.52
N GLU A 14 15.33 -26.98 -13.64
CA GLU A 14 15.11 -25.66 -14.26
C GLU A 14 14.34 -24.72 -13.31
N SER A 15 13.38 -25.23 -12.53
CA SER A 15 12.65 -24.42 -11.55
C SER A 15 13.55 -24.00 -10.38
N ILE A 16 14.44 -24.88 -9.90
CA ILE A 16 15.39 -24.58 -8.83
C ILE A 16 16.49 -23.62 -9.32
N GLU A 17 16.98 -23.79 -10.55
CA GLU A 17 17.89 -22.81 -11.16
C GLU A 17 17.21 -21.47 -11.40
N SER A 18 15.95 -21.45 -11.82
CA SER A 18 15.17 -20.21 -11.95
C SER A 18 14.95 -19.54 -10.59
N PHE A 19 14.72 -20.32 -9.53
CA PHE A 19 14.56 -19.78 -8.18
C PHE A 19 15.87 -19.22 -7.63
N LYS A 20 16.99 -19.88 -7.92
CA LYS A 20 18.34 -19.39 -7.64
C LYS A 20 18.62 -18.08 -8.37
N ILE A 21 18.32 -18.00 -9.67
CA ILE A 21 18.50 -16.79 -10.48
C ILE A 21 17.61 -15.66 -9.96
N VAL A 22 16.35 -15.93 -9.62
CA VAL A 22 15.40 -14.93 -9.09
C VAL A 22 15.80 -14.47 -7.68
N ALA A 23 16.32 -15.37 -6.84
CA ALA A 23 16.81 -15.02 -5.51
C ALA A 23 18.11 -14.19 -5.58
N GLU A 24 19.05 -14.56 -6.47
CA GLU A 24 20.28 -13.81 -6.71
C GLU A 24 19.99 -12.43 -7.34
N GLN A 25 19.03 -12.34 -8.25
CA GLN A 25 18.56 -11.07 -8.84
C GLN A 25 17.85 -10.19 -7.82
N GLY A 26 16.96 -10.75 -7.00
CA GLY A 26 16.28 -10.01 -5.94
C GLY A 26 17.24 -9.46 -4.88
N LEU A 27 18.30 -10.19 -4.57
CA LEU A 27 19.37 -9.70 -3.69
C LEU A 27 20.22 -8.61 -4.35
N ALA A 28 20.55 -8.74 -5.64
CA ALA A 28 21.30 -7.74 -6.40
C ALA A 28 20.50 -6.44 -6.56
N ASP A 29 19.19 -6.53 -6.81
CA ASP A 29 18.28 -5.39 -6.90
C ASP A 29 18.09 -4.69 -5.55
N ALA A 30 18.03 -5.46 -4.45
CA ALA A 30 18.01 -4.90 -3.10
C ALA A 30 19.33 -4.16 -2.77
N ALA A 31 20.48 -4.72 -3.16
CA ALA A 31 21.78 -4.07 -3.00
C ALA A 31 21.88 -2.79 -3.83
N ASN A 32 21.43 -2.82 -5.09
CA ASN A 32 21.41 -1.65 -5.97
C ASN A 32 20.43 -0.55 -5.51
N ALA A 33 19.29 -0.93 -4.93
CA ALA A 33 18.32 0.00 -4.37
C ALA A 33 18.84 0.67 -3.08
N ALA A 34 19.55 -0.07 -2.24
CA ALA A 34 20.24 0.46 -1.07
C ALA A 34 21.35 1.45 -1.47
N ASP A 35 22.14 1.13 -2.49
CA ASP A 35 23.21 1.99 -3.03
C ASP A 35 22.66 3.28 -3.68
N ALA A 36 21.49 3.19 -4.34
CA ALA A 36 20.79 4.35 -4.90
C ALA A 36 20.23 5.27 -3.82
N LEU A 37 19.66 4.71 -2.75
CA LEU A 37 19.17 5.48 -1.59
C LEU A 37 20.31 6.15 -0.85
N LEU A 38 21.45 5.47 -0.68
CA LEU A 38 22.69 6.02 -0.11
C LEU A 38 23.23 7.20 -0.94
N LYS A 39 23.26 7.10 -2.27
CA LYS A 39 23.68 8.21 -3.15
C LYS A 39 22.69 9.38 -3.10
N GLN A 40 21.39 9.12 -3.02
CA GLN A 40 20.37 10.17 -2.93
C GLN A 40 20.46 10.92 -1.59
N THR A 41 20.69 10.22 -0.48
CA THR A 41 20.87 10.85 0.85
C THR A 41 22.22 11.53 0.98
N ALA A 42 23.31 10.99 0.43
CA ALA A 42 24.61 11.65 0.40
C ALA A 42 24.56 12.99 -0.36
N SER A 43 23.80 13.07 -1.46
CA SER A 43 23.60 14.32 -2.20
C SER A 43 22.77 15.37 -1.45
N GLN A 44 21.90 14.94 -0.51
CA GLN A 44 21.13 15.83 0.35
C GLN A 44 21.87 16.23 1.65
N LEU A 45 22.85 15.45 2.08
CA LEU A 45 23.64 15.68 3.31
C LEU A 45 24.76 16.71 3.16
N VAL A 46 25.26 16.98 1.94
CA VAL A 46 26.22 18.08 1.70
C VAL A 46 25.58 19.46 1.98
N ALA A 47 24.24 19.53 2.00
CA ALA A 47 23.50 20.76 2.32
C ALA A 47 23.07 20.90 3.79
N GLY A 48 23.27 19.88 4.64
CA GLY A 48 22.88 19.99 6.05
C GLY A 48 23.22 18.79 6.92
N GLY A 49 24.15 18.98 7.86
CA GLY A 49 24.22 18.29 9.16
C GLY A 49 24.67 16.82 9.16
N SER A 50 25.89 16.59 9.65
CA SER A 50 26.67 15.34 9.62
C SER A 50 26.23 14.17 10.52
N VAL A 51 25.02 14.16 11.08
CA VAL A 51 24.63 13.15 12.10
C VAL A 51 23.89 11.94 11.50
N VAL A 52 23.43 12.03 10.25
CA VAL A 52 22.66 10.95 9.59
C VAL A 52 23.55 9.94 8.84
N VAL A 53 24.82 10.26 8.59
CA VAL A 53 25.72 9.38 7.80
C VAL A 53 26.05 8.07 8.53
N GLY A 54 26.26 8.12 9.86
CA GLY A 54 26.66 6.95 10.63
C GLY A 54 25.56 5.89 10.74
N THR A 55 24.31 6.32 10.96
CA THR A 55 23.17 5.39 11.13
C THR A 55 22.73 4.74 9.81
N VAL A 56 22.96 5.41 8.67
CA VAL A 56 22.63 4.86 7.35
C VAL A 56 23.72 3.89 6.86
N GLN A 57 25.00 4.14 7.17
CA GLN A 57 26.07 3.18 6.90
C GLN A 57 25.93 1.92 7.76
N GLU A 58 25.63 2.08 9.05
CA GLU A 58 25.41 0.95 9.95
C GLU A 58 24.17 0.13 9.54
N ALA A 59 23.09 0.79 9.07
CA ALA A 59 21.94 0.09 8.52
C ALA A 59 22.26 -0.66 7.21
N ALA A 60 23.12 -0.11 6.35
CA ALA A 60 23.54 -0.76 5.11
C ALA A 60 24.41 -2.01 5.38
N ASP A 61 25.38 -1.91 6.28
CA ASP A 61 26.25 -3.04 6.65
C ASP A 61 25.46 -4.17 7.31
N VAL A 62 24.48 -3.82 8.15
CA VAL A 62 23.56 -4.79 8.77
C VAL A 62 22.69 -5.48 7.71
N THR A 63 22.19 -4.75 6.70
CA THR A 63 21.42 -5.38 5.60
C THR A 63 22.25 -6.31 4.73
N LEU A 64 23.52 -5.98 4.46
CA LEU A 64 24.43 -6.87 3.71
C LEU A 64 24.76 -8.13 4.51
N GLN A 65 24.93 -8.01 5.83
CA GLN A 65 25.18 -9.15 6.70
C GLN A 65 23.97 -10.11 6.75
N TYR A 66 22.74 -9.59 6.85
CA TYR A 66 21.53 -10.42 6.78
C TYR A 66 21.30 -11.03 5.38
N ALA A 67 21.73 -10.36 4.32
CA ALA A 67 21.66 -10.88 2.96
C ALA A 67 22.64 -12.04 2.73
N GLU A 68 23.85 -11.96 3.28
CA GLU A 68 24.83 -13.06 3.25
C GLU A 68 24.40 -14.24 4.14
N GLU A 69 23.86 -13.97 5.33
CA GLU A 69 23.34 -15.00 6.21
C GLU A 69 22.15 -15.74 5.56
N GLY A 70 21.29 -15.00 4.86
CA GLY A 70 20.18 -15.55 4.08
C GLY A 70 20.61 -16.52 2.97
N LYS A 71 21.75 -16.27 2.30
CA LYS A 71 22.28 -17.20 1.27
C LYS A 71 22.67 -18.55 1.86
N VAL A 72 23.28 -18.55 3.05
CA VAL A 72 23.71 -19.80 3.72
C VAL A 72 22.52 -20.67 4.10
N TYR A 73 21.42 -20.07 4.57
CA TYR A 73 20.19 -20.82 4.88
C TYR A 73 19.50 -21.36 3.63
N VAL A 74 19.51 -20.61 2.52
CA VAL A 74 18.95 -21.07 1.24
C VAL A 74 19.78 -22.22 0.68
N ASP A 75 21.11 -22.12 0.69
CA ASP A 75 21.99 -23.19 0.22
C ASP A 75 21.89 -24.46 1.08
N HIS A 76 21.77 -24.32 2.40
CA HIS A 76 21.54 -25.46 3.30
C HIS A 76 20.17 -26.12 3.05
N GLY A 77 19.11 -25.33 2.89
CA GLY A 77 17.78 -25.83 2.56
C GLY A 77 17.74 -26.55 1.21
N LEU A 78 18.47 -26.05 0.21
CA LEU A 78 18.59 -26.69 -1.10
C LEU A 78 19.39 -27.99 -1.04
N ALA A 79 20.43 -28.07 -0.21
CA ALA A 79 21.22 -29.29 -0.03
C ALA A 79 20.41 -30.40 0.68
N GLU A 80 19.64 -30.04 1.70
CA GLU A 80 18.74 -30.99 2.39
C GLU A 80 17.61 -31.48 1.48
N LEU A 81 17.03 -30.58 0.67
CA LEU A 81 16.00 -30.95 -0.31
C LEU A 81 16.54 -31.91 -1.37
N LYS A 82 17.76 -31.68 -1.89
CA LYS A 82 18.42 -32.59 -2.84
C LYS A 82 18.70 -33.97 -2.24
N ALA A 83 19.15 -34.02 -0.98
CA ALA A 83 19.40 -35.29 -0.30
C ALA A 83 18.10 -36.11 -0.11
N VAL A 84 16.99 -35.45 0.23
CA VAL A 84 15.68 -36.09 0.31
C VAL A 84 15.17 -36.51 -1.06
N GLU A 85 15.37 -35.69 -2.09
CA GLU A 85 14.99 -35.99 -3.47
C GLU A 85 15.70 -37.25 -3.99
N ASP A 86 17.01 -37.39 -3.78
CA ASP A 86 17.76 -38.57 -4.23
C ASP A 86 17.28 -39.88 -3.57
N VAL A 87 16.90 -39.82 -2.29
CA VAL A 87 16.33 -40.97 -1.57
C VAL A 87 14.94 -41.33 -2.12
N VAL A 88 14.10 -40.33 -2.40
CA VAL A 88 12.75 -40.56 -2.95
C VAL A 88 12.81 -41.07 -4.40
N VAL A 89 13.68 -40.50 -5.23
CA VAL A 89 13.86 -40.88 -6.64
C VAL A 89 14.47 -42.28 -6.75
N SER A 90 15.42 -42.64 -5.87
CA SER A 90 15.97 -44.00 -5.84
C SER A 90 14.92 -45.04 -5.42
N HIS A 91 14.07 -44.74 -4.44
CA HIS A 91 12.95 -45.60 -4.06
C HIS A 91 11.88 -45.71 -5.15
N LEU A 92 11.58 -44.62 -5.87
CA LEU A 92 10.66 -44.66 -7.01
C LEU A 92 11.21 -45.51 -8.16
N LYS A 93 12.50 -45.39 -8.48
CA LYS A 93 13.16 -46.22 -9.50
C LYS A 93 13.14 -47.71 -9.12
N GLN A 94 13.38 -48.03 -7.85
CA GLN A 94 13.25 -49.40 -7.33
C GLN A 94 11.80 -49.91 -7.40
N GLY A 95 10.82 -49.06 -7.08
CA GLY A 95 9.41 -49.37 -7.23
C GLY A 95 9.00 -49.66 -8.67
N ILE A 96 9.49 -48.87 -9.64
CA ILE A 96 9.26 -49.08 -11.08
C ILE A 96 9.84 -50.41 -11.56
N TYR A 97 11.02 -50.78 -11.08
CA TYR A 97 11.63 -52.09 -11.38
C TYR A 97 10.82 -53.26 -10.79
N LEU A 98 10.21 -53.05 -9.61
CA LEU A 98 9.29 -54.00 -8.97
C LEU A 98 7.95 -54.13 -9.72
N ILE A 99 7.42 -53.02 -10.25
CA ILE A 99 6.20 -53.00 -11.08
C ILE A 99 6.42 -53.78 -12.39
N GLN A 100 7.60 -53.66 -12.98
CA GLN A 100 7.95 -54.35 -14.23
C GLN A 100 8.04 -55.89 -14.05
N SER A 101 8.36 -56.37 -12.84
CA SER A 101 8.44 -57.81 -12.55
C SER A 101 7.10 -58.44 -12.16
N ASN A 102 6.10 -57.66 -11.73
CA ASN A 102 4.78 -58.17 -11.33
C ASN A 102 3.62 -57.24 -11.78
N PRO A 103 3.30 -57.20 -13.09
CA PRO A 103 2.32 -56.26 -13.64
C PRO A 103 0.94 -56.32 -12.99
N ASP A 104 0.44 -57.52 -12.67
CA ASP A 104 -0.97 -57.73 -12.27
C ASP A 104 -1.31 -57.19 -10.87
N VAL A 105 -0.33 -57.10 -9.97
CA VAL A 105 -0.54 -56.65 -8.58
C VAL A 105 -0.18 -55.17 -8.42
N SER A 106 0.74 -54.67 -9.25
CA SER A 106 1.33 -53.34 -9.03
C SER A 106 0.49 -52.19 -9.59
N TYR A 107 -0.25 -52.38 -10.69
CA TYR A 107 -1.16 -51.35 -11.22
C TYR A 107 -2.26 -50.90 -10.23
N PRO A 108 -3.01 -51.81 -9.55
CA PRO A 108 -4.03 -51.38 -8.59
C PRO A 108 -3.43 -50.76 -7.33
N LEU A 109 -2.24 -51.20 -6.91
CA LEU A 109 -1.56 -50.64 -5.74
C LEU A 109 -1.03 -49.22 -6.00
N LEU A 110 -0.54 -48.95 -7.21
CA LEU A 110 -0.21 -47.59 -7.65
C LEU A 110 -1.44 -46.70 -7.78
N ALA A 111 -2.54 -47.22 -8.35
CA ALA A 111 -3.77 -46.46 -8.50
C ALA A 111 -4.35 -46.06 -7.13
N THR A 112 -4.38 -46.98 -6.18
CA THR A 112 -4.86 -46.70 -4.81
C THR A 112 -3.90 -45.80 -4.03
N GLY A 113 -2.58 -46.02 -4.14
CA GLY A 113 -1.57 -45.16 -3.52
C GLY A 113 -1.59 -43.72 -4.05
N SER A 114 -1.77 -43.54 -5.36
CA SER A 114 -1.86 -42.21 -5.97
C SER A 114 -3.14 -41.46 -5.55
N ILE A 115 -4.28 -42.16 -5.43
CA ILE A 115 -5.52 -41.57 -4.89
C ILE A 115 -5.33 -41.16 -3.42
N LEU A 116 -4.59 -41.91 -2.62
CA LEU A 116 -4.34 -41.58 -1.20
C LEU A 116 -3.34 -40.42 -1.02
N ALA A 117 -2.43 -40.26 -1.98
CA ALA A 117 -1.45 -39.17 -2.00
C ALA A 117 -2.06 -37.81 -2.34
N LEU A 118 -3.27 -37.77 -2.91
CA LEU A 118 -3.96 -36.52 -3.20
C LEU A 118 -4.29 -35.74 -1.90
N PRO A 119 -4.09 -34.42 -1.85
CA PRO A 119 -4.27 -33.62 -0.63
C PRO A 119 -5.73 -33.64 -0.12
N VAL A 120 -6.68 -33.87 -1.01
CA VAL A 120 -8.12 -33.91 -0.71
C VAL A 120 -8.50 -35.18 0.04
N THR A 121 -8.03 -36.34 -0.40
CA THR A 121 -8.34 -37.64 0.24
C THR A 121 -7.68 -37.75 1.60
N ARG A 122 -6.44 -37.25 1.76
CA ARG A 122 -5.77 -37.14 3.05
C ARG A 122 -6.57 -36.28 4.04
N ARG A 123 -7.09 -35.13 3.61
CA ARG A 123 -7.88 -34.21 4.46
C ARG A 123 -9.22 -34.83 4.87
N LEU A 124 -9.84 -35.59 3.98
CA LEU A 124 -11.11 -36.27 4.22
C LEU A 124 -10.93 -37.45 5.19
N LEU A 125 -9.91 -38.29 4.96
CA LEU A 125 -9.52 -39.37 5.88
C LEU A 125 -9.18 -38.83 7.26
N TYR A 126 -8.38 -37.77 7.36
CA TYR A 126 -8.04 -37.16 8.64
C TYR A 126 -9.28 -36.64 9.40
N ARG A 127 -10.23 -36.01 8.71
CA ARG A 127 -11.50 -35.59 9.33
C ARG A 127 -12.37 -36.77 9.75
N ALA A 128 -12.38 -37.85 8.96
CA ALA A 128 -13.23 -39.02 9.19
C ALA A 128 -12.70 -39.97 10.28
N THR A 129 -11.38 -40.14 10.38
CA THR A 129 -10.77 -41.10 11.31
C THR A 129 -10.36 -40.45 12.63
N ILE A 130 -9.63 -39.33 12.59
CA ILE A 130 -9.12 -38.67 13.81
C ILE A 130 -10.21 -37.82 14.49
N GLY A 131 -11.22 -37.37 13.75
CA GLY A 131 -12.38 -36.67 14.32
C GLY A 131 -13.20 -37.53 15.31
N ARG A 132 -13.21 -38.85 15.13
CA ARG A 132 -13.98 -39.81 15.95
C ARG A 132 -13.30 -40.20 17.25
N PHE A 133 -11.97 -40.01 17.37
CA PHE A 133 -11.21 -40.28 18.60
C PHE A 133 -11.05 -39.05 19.50
N ARG A 134 -11.69 -37.91 19.18
CA ARG A 134 -11.71 -36.75 20.08
C ARG A 134 -12.66 -37.06 21.23
N ASN A 135 -12.13 -37.13 22.45
CA ASN A 135 -12.89 -37.30 23.68
C ASN A 135 -13.95 -36.17 23.75
N PRO A 136 -15.25 -36.47 23.92
CA PRO A 136 -16.32 -35.46 23.91
C PRO A 136 -16.06 -34.34 24.92
N ASP A 137 -15.53 -34.69 26.10
CA ASP A 137 -15.23 -33.74 27.18
C ASP A 137 -14.16 -32.70 26.79
N ASN A 138 -13.17 -33.10 25.97
CA ASN A 138 -12.14 -32.18 25.48
C ASN A 138 -12.70 -31.23 24.41
N VAL A 139 -13.66 -31.69 23.61
CA VAL A 139 -14.35 -30.83 22.63
C VAL A 139 -15.25 -29.83 23.34
N LEU A 140 -15.91 -30.26 24.41
CA LEU A 140 -16.81 -29.44 25.22
C LEU A 140 -16.02 -28.34 25.95
N SER A 141 -14.95 -28.70 26.69
CA SER A 141 -14.11 -27.71 27.39
C SER A 141 -13.41 -26.73 26.44
N THR A 142 -12.95 -27.19 25.28
CA THR A 142 -12.38 -26.30 24.25
C THR A 142 -13.43 -25.37 23.66
N SER A 143 -14.68 -25.83 23.53
CA SER A 143 -15.78 -25.02 23.00
C SER A 143 -16.25 -23.99 24.04
N GLU A 144 -16.32 -24.37 25.31
CA GLU A 144 -16.61 -23.46 26.42
C GLU A 144 -15.56 -22.35 26.51
N GLY A 145 -14.27 -22.68 26.48
CA GLY A 145 -13.20 -21.68 26.47
C GLY A 145 -13.25 -20.76 25.25
N LYS A 146 -13.69 -21.25 24.08
CA LYS A 146 -13.92 -20.42 22.89
C LYS A 146 -15.11 -19.49 23.04
N VAL A 147 -16.21 -19.96 23.63
CA VAL A 147 -17.41 -19.14 23.90
C VAL A 147 -17.08 -18.05 24.92
N GLU A 148 -16.32 -18.36 25.96
CA GLU A 148 -15.88 -17.38 26.95
C GLU A 148 -14.93 -16.34 26.33
N ALA A 149 -13.95 -16.79 25.52
CA ALA A 149 -13.08 -15.87 24.79
C ALA A 149 -13.86 -14.97 23.81
N LEU A 150 -14.91 -15.50 23.16
CA LEU A 150 -15.80 -14.70 22.32
C LEU A 150 -16.60 -13.68 23.13
N ARG A 151 -17.07 -14.06 24.32
CA ARG A 151 -17.81 -13.15 25.21
C ARG A 151 -16.94 -11.96 25.64
N VAL A 152 -15.68 -12.20 25.99
CA VAL A 152 -14.71 -11.14 26.32
C VAL A 152 -14.49 -10.21 25.13
N LYS A 153 -14.26 -10.78 23.93
CA LYS A 153 -14.10 -9.98 22.71
C LYS A 153 -15.35 -9.16 22.37
N MET A 154 -16.53 -9.70 22.62
CA MET A 154 -17.78 -8.99 22.39
C MET A 154 -17.94 -7.80 23.32
N SER A 155 -17.60 -7.95 24.61
CA SER A 155 -17.55 -6.78 25.52
C SER A 155 -16.52 -5.75 25.08
N ASP A 156 -15.35 -6.16 24.60
CA ASP A 156 -14.33 -5.24 24.09
C ASP A 156 -14.86 -4.46 22.88
N PHE A 157 -15.46 -5.15 21.90
CA PHE A 157 -16.07 -4.52 20.73
C PHE A 157 -17.21 -3.56 21.09
N GLU A 158 -18.04 -3.89 22.09
CA GLU A 158 -19.07 -2.97 22.57
C GLU A 158 -18.46 -1.69 23.16
N THR A 159 -17.35 -1.79 23.90
CA THR A 159 -16.68 -0.61 24.45
C THR A 159 -15.99 0.23 23.36
N GLU A 160 -15.36 -0.42 22.38
CA GLU A 160 -14.75 0.27 21.24
C GLU A 160 -15.81 0.94 20.35
N ALA A 161 -16.94 0.27 20.11
CA ALA A 161 -18.06 0.83 19.36
C ALA A 161 -18.63 2.07 20.04
N LYS A 162 -18.81 2.06 21.37
CA LYS A 162 -19.24 3.24 22.13
C LYS A 162 -18.25 4.40 22.00
N LYS A 163 -16.95 4.15 22.16
CA LYS A 163 -15.90 5.17 22.00
C LYS A 163 -15.88 5.76 20.59
N LEU A 164 -16.06 4.92 19.56
CA LEU A 164 -16.12 5.36 18.17
C LEU A 164 -17.38 6.19 17.90
N GLN A 165 -18.52 5.79 18.47
CA GLN A 165 -19.77 6.53 18.35
C GLN A 165 -19.66 7.92 19.00
N GLU A 166 -19.10 8.02 20.20
CA GLU A 166 -18.87 9.30 20.87
C GLU A 166 -17.95 10.21 20.03
N ARG A 167 -16.88 9.67 19.46
CA ARG A 167 -15.98 10.41 18.54
C ARG A 167 -16.69 10.87 17.27
N MET A 168 -17.56 10.03 16.71
CA MET A 168 -18.36 10.36 15.51
C MET A 168 -19.31 11.52 15.80
N VAL A 169 -20.05 11.48 16.92
CA VAL A 169 -20.97 12.55 17.32
C VAL A 169 -20.22 13.86 17.55
N ALA A 170 -19.08 13.81 18.25
CA ALA A 170 -18.26 15.00 18.45
C ALA A 170 -17.75 15.60 17.12
N ALA A 171 -17.28 14.74 16.20
CA ALA A 171 -16.82 15.17 14.88
C ALA A 171 -17.97 15.73 14.02
N GLU A 172 -19.18 15.17 14.11
CA GLU A 172 -20.36 15.67 13.42
C GLU A 172 -20.74 17.07 13.91
N GLU A 173 -20.75 17.30 15.23
CA GLU A 173 -21.00 18.63 15.79
C GLU A 173 -19.98 19.66 15.31
N GLU A 174 -18.69 19.32 15.32
CA GLU A 174 -17.62 20.19 14.82
C GLU A 174 -17.76 20.46 13.32
N TYR A 175 -18.10 19.44 12.52
CA TYR A 175 -18.34 19.58 11.10
C TYR A 175 -19.51 20.51 10.81
N VAL A 176 -20.65 20.34 11.49
CA VAL A 176 -21.84 21.19 11.32
C VAL A 176 -21.51 22.64 11.69
N ARG A 177 -20.80 22.85 12.81
CA ARG A 177 -20.34 24.20 13.23
C ARG A 177 -19.36 24.79 12.21
N GLY A 178 -18.42 24.00 11.70
CA GLY A 178 -17.46 24.40 10.67
C GLY A 178 -18.14 24.80 9.36
N LYS A 179 -19.11 24.00 8.90
CA LYS A 179 -19.93 24.26 7.71
C LYS A 179 -20.75 25.53 7.85
N ALA A 180 -21.37 25.76 9.01
CA ALA A 180 -22.09 27.00 9.30
C ALA A 180 -21.19 28.24 9.21
N LYS A 181 -19.98 28.18 9.80
CA LYS A 181 -18.98 29.26 9.72
C LYS A 181 -18.55 29.53 8.27
N LEU A 182 -18.24 28.49 7.49
CA LEU A 182 -17.88 28.63 6.07
C LEU A 182 -19.01 29.28 5.25
N LYS A 183 -20.26 28.91 5.50
CA LYS A 183 -21.42 29.50 4.85
C LYS A 183 -21.57 30.99 5.19
N ALA A 184 -21.40 31.36 6.46
CA ALA A 184 -21.42 32.76 6.89
C ALA A 184 -20.29 33.56 6.23
N THR A 185 -19.06 33.06 6.25
CA THR A 185 -17.91 33.71 5.60
C THR A 185 -18.13 33.85 4.09
N ARG A 186 -18.72 32.86 3.42
CA ARG A 186 -19.06 32.98 1.99
C ARG A 186 -20.04 34.14 1.75
N GLN A 187 -21.07 34.29 2.57
CA GLN A 187 -22.04 35.38 2.44
C GLN A 187 -21.38 36.74 2.65
N GLU A 188 -20.48 36.86 3.63
CA GLU A 188 -19.70 38.07 3.87
C GLU A 188 -18.79 38.41 2.68
N LEU A 189 -18.08 37.42 2.13
CA LEU A 189 -17.27 37.60 0.93
C LEU A 189 -18.09 38.02 -0.29
N GLN A 190 -19.29 37.45 -0.48
CA GLN A 190 -20.20 37.86 -1.55
C GLN A 190 -20.67 39.30 -1.39
N ARG A 191 -21.02 39.71 -0.15
CA ARG A 191 -21.38 41.11 0.15
C ARG A 191 -20.21 42.05 -0.12
N LEU A 192 -19.01 41.69 0.33
CA LEU A 192 -17.80 42.48 0.11
C LEU A 192 -17.48 42.60 -1.38
N ALA A 193 -17.54 41.50 -2.14
CA ALA A 193 -17.33 41.51 -3.59
C ALA A 193 -18.37 42.39 -4.32
N ALA A 194 -19.61 42.43 -3.85
CA ALA A 194 -20.64 43.31 -4.39
C ALA A 194 -20.34 44.80 -4.09
N VAL A 195 -19.88 45.12 -2.89
CA VAL A 195 -19.47 46.49 -2.51
C VAL A 195 -18.24 46.94 -3.31
N VAL A 196 -17.21 46.11 -3.41
CA VAL A 196 -16.02 46.37 -4.23
C VAL A 196 -16.39 46.51 -5.71
N GLY A 197 -17.32 45.69 -6.21
CA GLY A 197 -17.83 45.83 -7.58
C GLY A 197 -18.61 47.12 -7.82
N LYS A 198 -19.26 47.69 -6.79
CA LYS A 198 -19.89 49.01 -6.88
C LYS A 198 -18.83 50.13 -6.88
N SER A 199 -17.84 50.07 -5.99
CA SER A 199 -16.77 51.08 -5.95
C SER A 199 -15.90 51.05 -7.22
N GLU A 200 -15.64 49.87 -7.78
CA GLU A 200 -14.97 49.71 -9.09
C GLU A 200 -15.70 50.48 -10.19
N ARG A 201 -17.03 50.34 -10.26
CA ARG A 201 -17.87 51.05 -11.26
C ARG A 201 -17.87 52.55 -11.03
N THR A 202 -17.96 53.01 -9.77
CA THR A 202 -17.90 54.43 -9.45
C THR A 202 -16.55 55.04 -9.82
N ALA A 203 -15.44 54.37 -9.49
CA ALA A 203 -14.10 54.81 -9.86
C ALA A 203 -13.88 54.80 -11.38
N ALA A 204 -14.42 53.80 -12.08
CA ALA A 204 -14.40 53.77 -13.54
C ALA A 204 -15.22 54.91 -14.17
N GLY A 205 -16.35 55.29 -13.57
CA GLY A 205 -17.14 56.46 -13.97
C GLY A 205 -16.35 57.75 -13.81
N VAL A 206 -15.72 57.97 -12.65
CA VAL A 206 -14.86 59.15 -12.40
C VAL A 206 -13.69 59.20 -13.38
N LEU A 207 -13.06 58.06 -13.68
CA LEU A 207 -12.00 57.98 -14.69
C LEU A 207 -12.49 58.41 -16.08
N GLU A 208 -13.68 57.97 -16.48
CA GLU A 208 -14.28 58.33 -17.77
C GLU A 208 -14.65 59.82 -17.84
N ASP A 209 -15.25 60.36 -16.78
CA ASP A 209 -15.54 61.79 -16.65
C ASP A 209 -14.25 62.61 -16.76
N LEU A 210 -13.20 62.20 -16.04
CA LEU A 210 -11.90 62.84 -16.13
C LEU A 210 -11.32 62.75 -17.54
N ARG A 211 -11.55 61.66 -18.30
CA ARG A 211 -11.06 61.46 -19.67
C ARG A 211 -11.59 62.50 -20.65
N THR A 212 -12.76 63.06 -20.39
CA THR A 212 -13.35 64.13 -21.22
C THR A 212 -12.63 65.49 -21.08
N LEU A 213 -12.00 65.75 -19.94
CA LEU A 213 -11.36 67.04 -19.61
C LEU A 213 -9.95 67.15 -20.22
N LYS A 214 -9.84 67.54 -21.49
CA LYS A 214 -8.56 67.55 -22.25
C LYS A 214 -7.54 68.66 -21.87
N LYS A 215 -7.92 69.69 -21.12
CA LYS A 215 -7.14 70.95 -20.99
C LYS A 215 -6.59 71.27 -19.59
N VAL A 216 -6.66 70.35 -18.64
CA VAL A 216 -6.28 70.62 -17.23
C VAL A 216 -5.20 69.64 -16.77
N ASP A 217 -4.02 70.13 -16.41
CA ASP A 217 -2.88 69.29 -15.97
C ASP A 217 -3.22 68.47 -14.71
N LYS A 218 -3.99 69.05 -13.77
CA LYS A 218 -4.50 68.32 -12.60
C LYS A 218 -5.35 67.10 -12.99
N ALA A 219 -6.06 67.15 -14.12
CA ALA A 219 -6.87 66.03 -14.59
C ALA A 219 -6.00 64.85 -15.07
N VAL A 220 -4.78 65.10 -15.56
CA VAL A 220 -3.86 64.04 -15.99
C VAL A 220 -3.37 63.23 -14.79
N GLN A 221 -3.00 63.90 -13.69
CA GLN A 221 -2.59 63.24 -12.45
C GLN A 221 -3.75 62.44 -11.84
N LEU A 222 -4.94 63.05 -11.74
CA LEU A 222 -6.15 62.39 -11.23
C LEU A 222 -6.57 61.18 -12.07
N ARG A 223 -6.37 61.20 -13.40
CA ARG A 223 -6.62 60.02 -14.25
C ARG A 223 -5.68 58.86 -13.93
N ALA A 224 -4.39 59.14 -13.72
CA ALA A 224 -3.43 58.10 -13.39
C ALA A 224 -3.77 57.45 -12.04
N GLU A 225 -4.17 58.26 -11.06
CA GLU A 225 -4.60 57.77 -9.76
C GLU A 225 -5.95 57.01 -9.82
N ALA A 226 -6.94 57.52 -10.55
CA ALA A 226 -8.20 56.81 -10.75
C ALA A 226 -7.99 55.48 -11.51
N ALA A 227 -7.10 55.45 -12.51
CA ALA A 227 -6.75 54.24 -13.24
C ALA A 227 -6.10 53.19 -12.34
N SER A 228 -5.17 53.60 -11.49
CA SER A 228 -4.52 52.70 -10.54
C SER A 228 -5.52 52.14 -9.53
N GLN A 229 -6.41 52.98 -8.98
CA GLN A 229 -7.48 52.56 -8.07
C GLN A 229 -8.46 51.57 -8.71
N VAL A 230 -8.90 51.81 -9.96
CA VAL A 230 -9.75 50.87 -10.71
C VAL A 230 -9.05 49.54 -10.90
N SER A 231 -7.77 49.54 -11.30
CA SER A 231 -7.01 48.30 -11.49
C SER A 231 -6.83 47.50 -10.19
N ALA A 232 -6.61 48.19 -9.07
CA ALA A 232 -6.49 47.59 -7.74
C ALA A 232 -7.82 46.96 -7.30
N LEU A 233 -8.93 47.67 -7.45
CA LEU A 233 -10.27 47.18 -7.10
C LEU A 233 -10.67 45.97 -7.95
N LYS A 234 -10.35 45.98 -9.25
CA LYS A 234 -10.58 44.83 -10.14
C LYS A 234 -9.81 43.60 -9.68
N THR A 235 -8.54 43.77 -9.31
CA THR A 235 -7.71 42.67 -8.80
C THR A 235 -8.25 42.12 -7.48
N GLN A 236 -8.62 43.00 -6.54
CA GLN A 236 -9.26 42.60 -5.28
C GLN A 236 -10.57 41.82 -5.53
N ARG A 237 -11.41 42.29 -6.45
CA ARG A 237 -12.66 41.61 -6.82
C ARG A 237 -12.40 40.20 -7.35
N THR A 238 -11.42 40.03 -8.25
CA THR A 238 -11.09 38.70 -8.78
C THR A 238 -10.57 37.76 -7.69
N ALA A 239 -9.76 38.26 -6.74
CA ALA A 239 -9.31 37.47 -5.60
C ALA A 239 -10.48 37.05 -4.69
N LEU A 240 -11.42 37.97 -4.39
CA LEU A 240 -12.63 37.65 -3.63
C LEU A 240 -13.49 36.57 -4.32
N GLN A 241 -13.62 36.64 -5.65
CA GLN A 241 -14.34 35.62 -6.42
C GLN A 241 -13.66 34.25 -6.35
N GLN A 242 -12.32 34.19 -6.41
CA GLN A 242 -11.57 32.95 -6.23
C GLN A 242 -11.78 32.35 -4.84
N TYR A 243 -11.80 33.17 -3.78
CA TYR A 243 -12.10 32.69 -2.43
C TYR A 243 -13.53 32.15 -2.31
N ILE A 244 -14.51 32.86 -2.87
CA ILE A 244 -15.90 32.38 -2.91
C ILE A 244 -15.98 31.02 -3.63
N TYR A 245 -15.31 30.88 -4.78
CA TYR A 245 -15.27 29.63 -5.53
C TYR A 245 -14.60 28.50 -4.74
N ARG A 246 -13.48 28.78 -4.06
CA ARG A 246 -12.79 27.79 -3.21
C ARG A 246 -13.63 27.33 -2.02
N ILE A 247 -14.48 28.20 -1.47
CA ILE A 247 -15.45 27.78 -0.45
C ILE A 247 -16.58 27.01 -1.12
N ALA A 248 -17.06 27.42 -2.30
CA ALA A 248 -18.11 26.73 -3.07
C ALA A 248 -17.72 25.30 -3.46
N SER A 249 -16.49 25.07 -3.88
CA SER A 249 -15.99 23.75 -4.26
C SER A 249 -15.84 22.78 -3.07
N LYS A 250 -15.88 23.28 -1.83
CA LYS A 250 -15.80 22.48 -0.61
C LYS A 250 -17.17 22.14 -0.01
N ASP A 251 -18.23 22.78 -0.48
CA ASP A 251 -19.60 22.31 -0.22
C ASP A 251 -19.88 21.12 -1.16
N VAL A 252 -19.37 19.94 -0.78
CA VAL A 252 -19.91 18.64 -1.23
C VAL A 252 -21.09 18.29 -0.34
#